data_AF-A0A5B0F5L8-F1
#
_entry.id   AF-A0A5B0F5L8-F1
#
_cell.length_a   1.000
_cell.length_b   1.000
_cell.length_c   1.000
_cell.angle_alpha   90.00
_cell.angle_beta   90.00
_cell.angle_gamma   90.00
#
_symmetry.space_group_name_H-M   'P 1'
#
loop_
_entity.id
_entity.type
_entity.pdbx_description
1 polymer ?
#
loop_
_entity_poly.entity_id
_entity_poly.type
_entity_poly.pdbx_seq_one_letter_code
_entity_poly.pdbx_strand_id
1 'polypeptide(L)' 'MIEVQRWNVKCQDPKDGSGDVIVDLPSDLLVSMGLIIGDELTIEVVDGAIVLTAKAKDQTTP' A
#
# COMPACT_ATOMS: atom_id res chain seq x y z
N MET A 1 15.31 -14.80 -9.89
CA MET A 1 15.18 -13.41 -10.36
C MET A 1 13.91 -12.89 -9.71
N ILE A 2 13.99 -11.97 -8.75
CA ILE A 2 12.80 -11.44 -8.08
C ILE A 2 12.29 -10.31 -8.98
N GLU A 3 11.21 -10.57 -9.71
CA GLU A 3 10.62 -9.54 -10.57
C GLU A 3 9.91 -8.54 -9.67
N VAL A 4 10.45 -7.32 -9.59
CA VAL A 4 9.83 -6.24 -8.81
C VAL A 4 8.71 -5.67 -9.67
N GLN A 5 7.48 -6.07 -9.37
CA GLN A 5 6.28 -5.47 -9.93
C GLN A 5 6.23 -3.99 -9.52
N ARG A 6 6.40 -3.08 -10.49
CA ARG A 6 6.37 -1.62 -10.27
C ARG A 6 5.09 -1.06 -10.85
N TRP A 7 4.38 -0.28 -10.04
CA TRP A 7 3.13 0.35 -10.43
C TRP A 7 3.31 1.87 -10.39
N ASN A 8 2.84 2.54 -11.44
CA ASN A 8 2.74 3.99 -11.47
C ASN A 8 1.29 4.37 -11.19
N VAL A 9 1.08 5.11 -10.11
CA VAL A 9 -0.22 5.59 -9.66
C VAL A 9 -0.16 7.10 -9.57
N LYS A 10 -1.25 7.79 -9.93
CA LYS A 10 -1.36 9.23 -9.72
C LYS A 10 -1.78 9.46 -8.28
N CYS A 11 -0.91 10.13 -7.54
CA CYS A 11 -1.25 10.65 -6.23
C CYS A 11 -2.34 11.73 -6.37
N GLN A 12 -3.41 11.59 -5.60
CA GLN A 12 -4.49 12.55 -5.51
C GLN A 12 -4.29 13.44 -4.30
N ASP A 13 -4.39 14.75 -4.52
CA ASP A 13 -4.45 15.73 -3.45
C ASP A 13 -5.81 15.60 -2.73
N PRO A 14 -5.84 15.33 -1.42
CA PRO A 14 -7.07 15.24 -0.64
C PRO A 14 -7.76 16.60 -0.49
N LYS A 15 -7.14 17.71 -0.93
CA LYS A 15 -7.63 19.10 -0.82
C LYS A 15 -7.99 19.54 0.60
N ASP A 16 -7.47 18.83 1.59
CA ASP A 16 -7.75 19.11 3.01
C ASP A 16 -6.73 20.07 3.63
N GLY A 17 -5.64 20.41 2.90
CA GLY A 17 -4.60 21.31 3.39
C GLY A 17 -3.71 20.72 4.49
N SER A 18 -3.94 19.45 4.87
CA SER A 18 -3.15 18.71 5.87
C SER A 18 -1.79 18.23 5.33
N GLY A 19 -1.64 18.13 4.01
CA GLY A 19 -0.41 17.67 3.36
C GLY A 19 -0.35 16.16 3.14
N ASP A 20 -1.45 15.46 3.34
CA ASP A 20 -1.59 14.04 3.02
C ASP A 20 -1.77 13.80 1.52
N VAL A 21 -1.65 12.55 1.09
CA VAL A 21 -1.85 12.15 -0.31
C VAL A 21 -2.67 10.88 -0.38
N ILE A 22 -3.66 10.88 -1.28
CA ILE A 22 -4.44 9.68 -1.57
C ILE A 22 -3.74 8.93 -2.70
N VAL A 23 -3.44 7.65 -2.46
CA VAL A 23 -2.87 6.76 -3.46
C VAL A 23 -3.90 5.71 -3.79
N ASP A 24 -4.42 5.74 -5.03
CA ASP A 24 -5.34 4.72 -5.51
C ASP A 24 -4.56 3.44 -5.82
N LEU A 25 -4.83 2.38 -5.06
CA LEU A 25 -4.24 1.06 -5.28
C LEU A 25 -5.20 0.24 -6.13
N PRO A 26 -4.83 -0.14 -7.37
CA PRO A 26 -5.72 -0.91 -8.21
C PRO A 26 -6.05 -2.26 -7.57
N SER A 27 -7.29 -2.71 -7.72
CA SER A 27 -7.75 -3.98 -7.17
C SER A 27 -6.93 -5.17 -7.66
N ASP A 28 -6.43 -5.13 -8.90
CA ASP A 28 -5.55 -6.16 -9.46
C ASP A 28 -4.22 -6.29 -8.67
N LEU A 29 -3.65 -5.16 -8.23
CA LEU A 29 -2.46 -5.13 -7.38
C LEU A 29 -2.75 -5.74 -6.01
N LEU A 30 -3.87 -5.35 -5.40
CA LEU A 30 -4.29 -5.91 -4.11
C LEU A 30 -4.47 -7.43 -4.21
N VAL A 31 -5.14 -7.91 -5.26
CA VAL A 31 -5.33 -9.34 -5.52
C VAL A 31 -3.99 -10.05 -5.77
N SER A 32 -3.08 -9.46 -6.55
CA SER A 32 -1.75 -10.02 -6.79
C SER A 32 -0.90 -10.08 -5.52
N MET A 33 -1.11 -9.18 -4.56
CA MET A 33 -0.47 -9.19 -3.25
C MET A 33 -1.21 -10.07 -2.23
N GLY A 34 -2.39 -10.61 -2.58
CA GLY A 34 -3.24 -11.39 -1.68
C GLY A 34 -3.90 -10.55 -0.57
N LEU A 35 -4.04 -9.24 -0.80
CA LEU A 35 -4.61 -8.27 0.13
C LEU A 35 -6.11 -8.09 -0.10
N ILE A 36 -6.86 -7.93 0.98
CA ILE A 36 -8.28 -7.59 1.00
C ILE A 36 -8.54 -6.31 1.80
N ILE A 37 -9.70 -5.69 1.59
CA ILE A 37 -10.14 -4.56 2.40
C ILE A 37 -10.21 -5.00 3.87
N GLY A 38 -9.57 -4.22 4.74
CA GLY A 38 -9.45 -4.52 6.17
C GLY A 38 -8.10 -5.13 6.57
N ASP A 39 -7.24 -5.49 5.62
CA ASP A 39 -5.85 -5.81 5.92
C ASP A 39 -5.05 -4.56 6.34
N GLU A 40 -4.16 -4.75 7.32
CA GLU A 40 -3.28 -3.69 7.78
C GLU A 40 -1.98 -3.70 6.97
N LEU A 41 -1.61 -2.53 6.46
CA LEU A 41 -0.38 -2.32 5.72
C LEU A 41 0.53 -1.41 6.52
N THR A 42 1.81 -1.78 6.57
CA THR A 42 2.85 -0.90 7.07
C THR A 42 3.35 -0.06 5.91
N ILE A 43 3.37 1.26 6.10
CA ILE A 43 3.83 2.22 5.10
C ILE A 43 5.16 2.79 5.59
N GLU A 44 6.21 2.65 4.78
CA GLU A 44 7.54 3.15 5.09
C GLU A 44 8.05 3.98 3.92
N VAL A 45 8.83 5.03 4.21
CA VAL A 45 9.52 5.81 3.19
C VAL A 45 10.99 5.43 3.22
N VAL A 46 11.46 4.75 2.18
CA VAL A 46 12.83 4.28 2.04
C VAL A 46 13.42 4.87 0.77
N ASP A 47 14.49 5.66 0.90
CA ASP A 47 15.19 6.31 -0.22
C ASP A 47 14.26 7.16 -1.13
N GLY A 48 13.23 7.79 -0.54
CA GLY A 48 12.23 8.57 -1.28
C GLY A 48 11.18 7.73 -2.02
N ALA A 49 11.21 6.40 -1.89
CA ALA A 49 10.15 5.51 -2.35
C ALA A 49 9.23 5.13 -1.19
N ILE A 50 7.93 5.06 -1.47
CA ILE A 50 6.94 4.53 -0.52
C ILE A 50 6.91 3.01 -0.66
N VAL A 51 7.27 2.31 0.41
CA VAL A 51 7.24 0.86 0.52
C VAL A 51 6.01 0.45 1.31
N LEU A 52 5.18 -0.38 0.70
CA LEU A 52 3.99 -0.95 1.31
C LEU A 52 4.29 -2.41 1.66
N THR A 53 4.29 -2.73 2.95
CA THR A 53 4.51 -4.09 3.44
C THR A 53 3.23 -4.59 4.09
N ALA A 54 2.73 -5.74 3.63
CA ALA A 54 1.62 -6.41 4.29
C ALA A 54 2.02 -6.73 5.73
N LYS A 55 1.28 -6.22 6.71
CA LYS A 55 1.50 -6.64 8.08
C LYS A 55 1.03 -8.09 8.14
N ALA A 56 1.95 -9.01 8.45
CA ALA A 56 1.58 -10.38 8.74
C ALA A 56 0.45 -10.31 9.78
N LYS A 57 -0.70 -10.92 9.47
CA LYS A 57 -1.77 -11.06 10.45
C LYS A 57 -1.16 -11.80 11.62
N ASP A 58 -0.89 -11.06 12.69
CA ASP A 58 -0.68 -11.70 13.97
C ASP A 58 -1.97 -12.48 14.21
N GLN A 59 -1.87 -13.81 14.16
CA GLN A 59 -2.93 -14.70 14.58
C GLN A 59 -3.15 -14.49 16.08
N THR A 60 -3.72 -13.37 16.48
CA THR A 60 -4.43 -13.23 17.74
C THR A 60 -5.92 -13.42 17.44
N THR A 61 -6.19 -14.71 17.35
CA THR A 61 -7.39 -15.53 17.64
C THR A 61 -8.41 -14.92 18.62
N PRO A 62 -9.67 -15.40 18.65
CA PRO A 62 -10.01 -16.79 19.03
C PRO A 62 -10.72 -17.64 17.97
#